data_AF-A0AAX3VKJ1-F1
#
_entry.id   AF-A0AAX3VKJ1-F1
#
_cell.length_a   1.000
_cell.length_b   1.000
_cell.length_c   1.000
_cell.angle_alpha   90.00
_cell.angle_beta   90.00
_cell.angle_gamma   90.00
#
_symmetry.space_group_name_H-M   'P 1'
#
loop_
_entity.id
_entity.type
_entity.pdbx_description
1 polymer ?
#
loop_
_entity_poly.entity_id
_entity_poly.type
_entity_poly.pdbx_seq_one_letter_code
_entity_poly.pdbx_strand_id
1 'polypeptide(L)' 'MDEYVSAVIWSLLPTLVVSVLFVFVLRGILRMDRTERRAYAKIEAEERAARGLAAPAPDSSTP' A
#
# COMPACT_ATOMS: atom_id res chain seq x y z
N MET A 1 -13.23 14.19 39.34
CA MET A 1 -13.02 13.03 38.43
C MET A 1 -12.83 13.50 36.99
N ASP A 2 -13.60 14.49 36.53
CA ASP A 2 -13.54 15.00 35.15
C ASP A 2 -12.21 15.68 34.76
N GLU A 3 -11.57 16.40 35.70
CA GLU A 3 -10.25 17.01 35.45
C GLU A 3 -9.14 15.97 35.29
N TYR A 4 -9.19 14.88 36.06
CA TYR A 4 -8.23 13.77 35.94
C TYR A 4 -8.35 13.09 34.57
N VAL A 5 -9.58 12.76 34.17
CA VAL A 5 -9.84 12.18 32.84
C VAL A 5 -9.41 13.14 31.73
N SER A 6 -9.70 14.44 31.87
CA SER A 6 -9.26 15.46 30.91
C SER A 6 -7.73 15.53 30.80
N ALA A 7 -7.02 15.53 31.93
CA ALA A 7 -5.55 15.56 31.95
C ALA A 7 -4.95 14.33 31.27
N VAL A 8 -5.51 13.14 31.52
CA VAL A 8 -5.08 11.89 30.88
C VAL A 8 -5.27 11.97 29.37
N ILE A 9 -6.44 12.42 28.89
CA ILE A 9 -6.71 12.56 27.45
C ILE A 9 -5.72 13.54 26.81
N TRP A 10 -5.54 14.72 27.38
CA TRP A 10 -4.63 15.73 26.84
C TRP A 10 -3.16 15.29 26.83
N SER A 11 -2.75 14.47 27.81
CA SER A 11 -1.38 13.93 27.85
C SER A 11 -1.11 12.84 26.80
N LEU A 12 -2.13 12.04 26.46
CA LEU A 12 -2.03 10.95 25.49
C LEU A 12 -2.30 11.39 24.05
N LEU A 13 -3.05 12.47 23.87
CA LEU A 13 -3.39 13.03 22.56
C LEU A 13 -2.15 13.25 21.66
N PRO A 14 -1.04 13.87 22.10
CA PRO A 14 0.11 14.10 21.24
C PRO A 14 0.77 12.81 20.75
N THR A 15 0.92 11.78 21.60
CA THR A 15 1.50 10.50 21.17
C THR A 15 0.58 9.76 20.22
N LEU A 16 -0.73 9.79 20.47
CA LEU A 16 -1.73 9.18 19.60
C LEU A 16 -1.71 9.81 18.20
N VAL A 17 -1.66 11.14 18.13
CA VAL A 17 -1.59 11.88 16.85
C VAL A 17 -0.35 11.50 16.07
N VAL A 18 0.82 11.45 16.72
CA VAL A 18 2.07 11.04 16.07
C VAL A 18 1.99 9.59 15.58
N SER A 19 1.48 8.67 16.40
CA SER A 19 1.31 7.26 16.00
C SER A 19 0.37 7.09 14.81
N VAL A 20 -0.76 7.81 14.80
CA VAL A 20 -1.72 7.79 13.68
C VAL A 20 -1.09 8.34 12.41
N LEU A 21 -0.41 9.50 12.49
CA LEU A 21 0.31 10.09 11.36
C LEU A 21 1.39 9.15 10.82
N PHE A 22 2.19 8.55 11.71
CA PHE A 22 3.25 7.63 11.34
C PHE A 22 2.71 6.40 10.59
N VAL A 23 1.66 5.76 11.11
CA VAL A 23 1.01 4.61 10.45
C VAL A 23 0.36 5.05 9.14
N PHE A 24 -0.23 6.24 9.08
CA PHE A 24 -0.81 6.79 7.86
C PHE A 24 0.24 6.99 6.76
N VAL A 25 1.40 7.56 7.11
CA VAL A 25 2.53 7.75 6.19
C VAL A 25 3.08 6.40 5.72
N LEU A 26 3.36 5.46 6.64
CA LEU A 26 3.83 4.11 6.28
C LEU A 26 2.83 3.39 5.36
N ARG A 27 1.54 3.47 5.68
CA ARG A 27 0.47 2.90 4.87
C ARG A 27 0.40 3.59 3.50
N GLY A 28 0.63 4.90 3.44
CA GLY A 28 0.68 5.67 2.20
C GLY A 28 1.81 5.21 1.28
N ILE A 29 3.03 5.11 1.81
CA ILE A 29 4.21 4.64 1.06
C ILE A 29 3.98 3.21 0.56
N LEU A 30 3.53 2.30 1.43
CA LEU A 30 3.31 0.90 1.07
C LEU A 30 2.15 0.70 0.08
N ARG A 31 1.12 1.57 0.13
CA ARG A 31 0.02 1.61 -0.84
C ARG A 31 0.51 2.12 -2.19
N MET A 32 1.38 3.13 -2.20
CA MET A 32 1.94 3.70 -3.43
C MET A 32 2.85 2.68 -4.15
N ASP A 33 3.72 1.97 -3.42
CA ASP A 33 4.59 0.91 -3.97
C ASP A 33 3.78 -0.22 -4.65
N ARG A 34 2.63 -0.60 -4.04
CA ARG A 34 1.70 -1.58 -4.65
C ARG A 34 1.00 -1.05 -5.90
N THR A 35 0.79 0.26 -6.01
CA THR A 35 0.12 0.87 -7.15
C THR A 35 1.08 0.98 -8.34
N GLU A 36 2.34 1.31 -8.10
CA GLU A 36 3.37 1.34 -9.13
C GLU A 36 3.57 -0.04 -9.75
N ARG A 37 3.73 -1.10 -8.94
CA ARG A 37 3.85 -2.47 -9.47
C ARG A 37 2.63 -2.91 -10.29
N ARG A 38 1.42 -2.51 -9.89
CA ARG A 38 0.18 -2.84 -10.62
C ARG A 38 0.02 -2.01 -11.91
N ALA A 39 0.43 -0.75 -11.90
CA ALA A 39 0.40 0.11 -13.07
C ALA A 39 1.40 -0.37 -14.13
N TYR A 40 2.63 -0.73 -13.75
CA TYR A 40 3.61 -1.31 -14.67
C TYR A 40 3.13 -2.64 -15.27
N ALA A 41 2.57 -3.55 -14.45
CA ALA A 41 2.04 -4.82 -14.96
C ALA A 41 0.86 -4.63 -15.94
N LYS A 42 0.02 -3.62 -15.71
CA LYS A 42 -1.11 -3.30 -16.59
C LYS A 42 -0.63 -2.71 -17.92
N ILE A 43 0.34 -1.79 -17.88
CA ILE A 43 0.91 -1.18 -19.08
C ILE A 43 1.67 -2.22 -19.92
N GLU A 44 2.43 -3.10 -19.29
CA GLU A 44 3.16 -4.16 -20.01
C GLU A 44 2.22 -5.23 -20.61
N ALA A 45 1.06 -5.48 -19.99
CA ALA A 45 0.01 -6.33 -20.56
C ALA A 45 -0.68 -5.67 -21.77
N GLU A 46 -0.94 -4.36 -21.68
CA GLU A 46 -1.49 -3.58 -22.80
C GLU A 46 -0.48 -3.47 -23.96
N GLU A 47 0.82 -3.27 -23.69
CA GLU A 47 1.86 -3.26 -24.73
C GLU A 47 2.08 -4.65 -25.37
N ARG A 48 2.01 -5.75 -24.61
CA ARG A 48 2.09 -7.11 -25.18
C ARG A 48 0.86 -7.46 -26.01
N ALA A 49 -0.34 -7.06 -25.56
CA ALA A 49 -1.56 -7.21 -26.32
C ALA A 49 -1.53 -6.38 -27.62
N ALA A 50 -1.04 -5.15 -27.55
CA ALA A 50 -0.86 -4.28 -28.71
C ALA A 50 0.24 -4.79 -29.68
N ARG A 51 1.29 -5.44 -29.16
CA ARG A 51 2.35 -6.08 -29.97
C ARG A 51 2.00 -7.50 -30.43
N GLY A 52 0.81 -8.02 -30.10
CA GLY A 52 0.36 -9.35 -30.50
C GLY A 52 1.21 -10.51 -29.94
N LEU A 53 1.99 -10.27 -28.88
CA LEU A 53 2.79 -11.31 -28.24
C LEU A 53 1.87 -12.14 -27.35
N ALA A 54 1.66 -13.41 -27.74
CA ALA A 54 0.82 -14.35 -27.02
C ALA A 54 1.25 -14.46 -25.54
N ALA A 55 0.25 -14.70 -24.67
CA ALA A 55 0.46 -14.99 -23.26
C ALA A 55 1.58 -16.04 -23.09
N PRO A 56 2.45 -15.94 -22.07
CA PRO A 56 3.51 -16.91 -21.86
C PRO A 56 2.89 -18.30 -21.87
N ALA A 57 3.41 -19.16 -22.75
CA ALA A 57 2.98 -20.54 -22.85
C ALA A 57 3.02 -21.16 -21.44
N PRO A 58 1.99 -21.92 -21.04
CA PRO A 58 2.05 -22.65 -19.78
C PRO A 58 3.36 -23.43 -19.77
N ASP A 59 4.10 -23.26 -18.69
CA ASP A 59 5.37 -23.91 -18.42
C ASP A 59 5.21 -25.42 -18.60
N SER A 60 5.63 -25.92 -19.76
CA SER A 60 5.75 -27.34 -20.06
C SER A 60 6.95 -27.98 -19.36
N SER A 61 7.34 -27.49 -18.17
CA SER A 61 8.22 -28.24 -17.26
C SER A 61 7.42 -29.35 -16.58
N THR A 62 6.96 -30.26 -17.44
CA THR A 62 6.73 -31.68 -17.18
C THR A 62 8.11 -32.35 -17.25
N PRO A 63 8.39 -33.33 -16.41
CA PRO A 63 7.91 -34.69 -16.70
C PRO A 63 6.80 -35.19 -15.76
#